data_AF-A0A2T4USQ9-F1
#
_entry.id   AF-A0A2T4USQ9-F1
#
_cell.length_a   1.000
_cell.length_b   1.000
_cell.length_c   1.000
_cell.angle_alpha   90.00
_cell.angle_beta   90.00
_cell.angle_gamma   90.00
#
_symmetry.space_group_name_H-M   'P 1'
#
loop_
_entity.id
_entity.type
_entity.pdbx_description
1 polymer ?
#
loop_
_entity_poly.entity_id
_entity_poly.type
_entity_poly.pdbx_seq_one_letter_code
_entity_poly.pdbx_strand_id
1 'polypeptide(L)'
;MGILAVALLAPVAVATVAIGGSDGSPRDQLWEQCQQYPYPQGLAPHPEAINVGGERTLFPLGLTCTYDNPNTATAPVSIAHPQWDATVVASLATLGVLAGVAITVAARRPLDRRAGPLIE
;
A
#
# COMPACT_ATOMS: atom_id res chain seq x y z
N MET A 1 2.12 19.95 18.59
CA MET A 1 1.74 19.73 17.17
C MET A 1 2.31 18.43 16.60
N GLY A 2 3.64 18.20 16.56
CA GLY A 2 4.21 17.01 15.91
C GLY A 2 3.77 15.64 16.48
N ILE A 3 3.70 15.48 17.80
CA ILE A 3 3.20 14.22 18.44
C ILE A 3 1.74 13.93 18.05
N LEU A 4 0.93 14.98 17.93
CA LEU A 4 -0.49 14.87 17.59
C LEU A 4 -0.67 14.41 16.13
N ALA A 5 0.18 14.91 15.22
CA ALA A 5 0.21 14.46 13.83
C ALA A 5 0.61 12.98 13.73
N VAL A 6 1.62 12.53 14.47
CA VAL A 6 2.03 11.12 14.50
C VAL A 6 0.91 10.23 15.04
N ALA A 7 0.29 10.61 16.16
CA ALA A 7 -0.76 9.82 16.80
C ALA A 7 -2.02 9.67 15.92
N LEU A 8 -2.35 10.68 15.10
CA LEU A 8 -3.52 10.64 14.22
C LEU A 8 -3.22 9.98 12.88
N LEU A 9 -2.02 10.18 12.31
CA LEU A 9 -1.71 9.73 10.94
C LEU A 9 -1.08 8.34 10.89
N ALA A 10 -0.40 7.89 11.95
CA ALA A 10 0.16 6.53 11.97
C ALA A 10 -0.91 5.43 11.91
N PRO A 11 -2.04 5.49 12.66
CA PRO A 11 -3.11 4.52 12.52
C PRO A 11 -3.75 4.55 11.14
N VAL A 12 -3.88 5.74 10.53
CA VAL A 12 -4.41 5.90 9.18
C VAL A 12 -3.48 5.25 8.16
N ALA A 13 -2.17 5.49 8.23
CA ALA A 13 -1.19 4.85 7.36
C ALA A 13 -1.23 3.32 7.47
N VAL A 14 -1.25 2.79 8.71
CA VAL A 14 -1.33 1.35 8.96
C VAL A 14 -2.65 0.77 8.45
N ALA A 15 -3.78 1.43 8.71
CA ALA A 15 -5.08 1.01 8.22
C ALA A 15 -5.13 1.02 6.69
N THR A 16 -4.59 2.04 6.03
CA THR A 16 -4.54 2.08 4.56
C THR A 16 -3.63 1.03 3.95
N VAL A 17 -2.55 0.61 4.60
CA VAL A 17 -1.72 -0.50 4.10
C VAL A 17 -2.42 -1.85 4.33
N ALA A 18 -3.12 -2.00 5.45
CA ALA A 18 -3.88 -3.21 5.76
C ALA A 18 -5.11 -3.39 4.85
N ILE A 19 -5.82 -2.28 4.56
CA ILE A 19 -7.06 -2.25 3.76
C ILE A 19 -6.76 -2.06 2.27
N GLY A 20 -5.78 -1.22 1.92
CA GLY A 20 -5.36 -1.03 0.52
C GLY A 20 -4.68 -2.25 -0.08
N GLY A 21 -4.30 -3.23 0.76
CA GLY A 21 -3.80 -4.53 0.32
C GLY A 21 -4.87 -5.63 0.23
N SER A 22 -6.09 -5.37 0.70
CA SER A 22 -7.23 -6.31 0.70
C SER A 22 -8.39 -5.66 1.43
N ASP A 23 -9.63 -5.99 1.08
CA ASP A 23 -10.84 -5.55 1.80
C ASP A 23 -10.98 -6.20 3.20
N GLY A 24 -9.86 -6.41 3.91
CA GLY A 24 -9.77 -6.92 5.27
C GLY A 24 -9.65 -8.44 5.37
N SER A 25 -9.50 -9.17 4.26
CA SER A 25 -9.74 -10.60 4.31
C SER A 25 -8.53 -11.52 4.21
N PRO A 26 -8.56 -12.68 4.93
CA PRO A 26 -7.60 -13.77 4.79
C PRO A 26 -7.31 -14.16 3.33
N ARG A 27 -6.15 -14.81 3.14
CA ARG A 27 -5.58 -15.20 1.83
C ARG A 27 -6.57 -15.83 0.85
N ASP A 28 -7.62 -16.47 1.36
CA ASP A 28 -8.68 -17.13 0.61
C ASP A 28 -9.56 -16.14 -0.20
N GLN A 29 -9.61 -14.86 0.20
CA GLN A 29 -10.34 -13.83 -0.55
C GLN A 29 -9.55 -13.16 -1.67
N LEU A 30 -8.21 -13.31 -1.75
CA LEU A 30 -7.46 -12.71 -2.87
C LEU A 30 -7.87 -13.31 -4.21
N TRP A 31 -8.13 -14.62 -4.21
CA TRP A 31 -8.75 -15.32 -5.34
C TRP A 31 -10.13 -14.74 -5.67
N GLU A 32 -11.00 -14.59 -4.67
CA GLU A 32 -12.37 -14.06 -4.87
C GLU A 32 -12.37 -12.61 -5.38
N GLN A 33 -11.47 -11.78 -4.86
CA GLN A 33 -11.26 -10.42 -5.35
C GLN A 33 -10.83 -10.41 -6.82
N CYS A 34 -9.95 -11.32 -7.23
CA CYS A 34 -9.57 -11.46 -8.64
C CYS A 34 -10.73 -11.91 -9.55
N GLN A 35 -11.66 -12.74 -9.04
CA GLN A 35 -12.84 -13.15 -9.80
C GLN A 35 -13.83 -12.01 -10.07
N GLN A 36 -13.77 -10.91 -9.32
CA GLN A 36 -14.59 -9.72 -9.57
C GLN A 36 -14.11 -8.92 -10.78
N TYR A 37 -12.86 -9.14 -11.22
CA TYR A 37 -12.29 -8.44 -12.36
C TYR A 37 -12.56 -9.20 -13.67
N PRO A 38 -12.63 -8.49 -14.81
CA PRO A 38 -12.83 -9.12 -16.11
C PRO A 38 -11.68 -10.06 -16.45
N TYR A 39 -12.00 -11.28 -16.88
CA TYR A 39 -11.00 -12.22 -17.39
C TYR A 39 -10.32 -11.68 -18.66
N PRO A 40 -9.00 -11.90 -18.83
CA PRO A 40 -8.30 -11.52 -20.04
C PRO A 40 -8.85 -12.26 -21.27
N GLN A 41 -9.07 -11.51 -22.35
CA GLN A 41 -9.51 -12.08 -23.62
C GLN A 41 -8.45 -13.02 -24.18
N GLY A 42 -8.86 -14.23 -24.60
CA GLY A 42 -7.98 -15.20 -25.26
C GLY A 42 -7.38 -16.29 -24.37
N LEU A 43 -7.62 -16.26 -23.05
CA LEU A 43 -7.11 -17.32 -22.15
C LEU A 43 -7.95 -18.60 -22.13
N ALA A 44 -9.25 -18.54 -22.43
CA ALA A 44 -10.10 -19.72 -22.65
C ALA A 44 -11.49 -19.33 -23.18
N PRO A 45 -12.17 -20.19 -23.94
CA PRO A 45 -13.63 -20.08 -24.16
C PRO A 45 -14.47 -20.47 -22.93
N HIS A 46 -13.85 -21.13 -21.94
CA HIS A 46 -14.49 -21.65 -20.73
C HIS A 46 -13.81 -21.07 -19.47
N PRO A 47 -14.37 -20.04 -18.82
CA PRO A 47 -13.78 -19.40 -17.65
C PRO A 47 -13.61 -20.33 -16.45
N GLU A 48 -14.38 -21.42 -16.37
CA GLU A 48 -14.27 -22.46 -15.34
C GLU A 48 -12.96 -23.27 -15.38
N ALA A 49 -12.22 -23.22 -16.50
CA ALA A 49 -10.94 -23.91 -16.66
C ALA A 49 -9.72 -23.04 -16.28
N ILE A 50 -9.95 -21.79 -15.85
CA ILE A 50 -8.89 -20.82 -15.54
C ILE A 50 -8.56 -20.88 -14.05
N ASN A 51 -7.32 -21.21 -13.74
CA ASN A 51 -6.74 -21.01 -12.42
C ASN A 51 -6.39 -19.53 -12.26
N VAL A 52 -7.07 -18.86 -11.35
CA VAL A 52 -6.79 -17.49 -10.92
C VAL A 52 -5.80 -17.52 -9.73
N GLY A 53 -5.03 -16.47 -9.53
CA GLY A 53 -4.16 -16.32 -8.38
C GLY A 53 -4.07 -14.85 -8.04
N GLY A 54 -4.12 -14.50 -6.77
CA GLY A 54 -4.01 -13.12 -6.32
C GLY A 54 -2.76 -12.91 -5.48
N GLU A 55 -1.95 -11.92 -5.82
CA GLU A 55 -0.82 -11.45 -5.01
C GLU A 55 -1.04 -9.99 -4.61
N ARG A 56 -0.67 -9.62 -3.38
CA ARG A 56 -0.78 -8.23 -2.92
C ARG A 56 0.42 -7.42 -3.39
N THR A 57 0.15 -6.22 -3.90
CA THR A 57 1.20 -5.26 -4.24
C THR A 57 1.30 -4.21 -3.15
N LEU A 58 2.51 -3.98 -2.64
CA LEU A 58 2.74 -3.01 -1.55
C LEU A 58 2.91 -1.58 -2.07
N PHE A 59 3.36 -1.40 -3.32
CA PHE A 59 3.45 -0.09 -3.94
C PHE A 59 3.41 -0.17 -5.48
N PRO A 60 2.43 0.48 -6.15
CA PRO A 60 1.22 1.05 -5.56
C PRO A 60 0.43 -0.04 -4.80
N LEU A 61 -0.31 0.38 -3.77
CA LEU A 61 -1.16 -0.55 -3.03
C LEU A 61 -2.20 -1.15 -3.97
N GLY A 62 -2.47 -2.45 -3.84
CA GLY A 62 -3.49 -3.14 -4.61
C GLY A 62 -3.21 -4.63 -4.72
N LEU A 63 -3.66 -5.24 -5.81
CA LEU A 63 -3.49 -6.66 -6.08
C LEU A 63 -3.05 -6.91 -7.53
N THR A 64 -2.31 -7.99 -7.73
CA THR A 64 -1.96 -8.53 -9.04
C THR A 64 -2.66 -9.87 -9.19
N CYS A 65 -3.50 -9.98 -10.21
CA CYS A 65 -4.23 -11.20 -10.55
C CYS A 65 -3.52 -11.93 -11.68
N THR A 66 -3.10 -13.15 -11.42
CA THR A 66 -2.53 -14.06 -12.41
C THR A 66 -3.59 -15.04 -12.87
N TYR A 67 -3.79 -15.13 -14.16
CA TYR A 67 -4.72 -16.05 -14.80
C TYR A 67 -3.89 -17.08 -15.58
N ASP A 68 -4.10 -18.35 -15.27
CA ASP A 68 -3.42 -19.46 -15.90
C ASP A 68 -4.46 -20.47 -16.40
N ASN A 69 -4.31 -20.95 -17.63
CA ASN A 69 -5.14 -22.03 -18.16
C ASN A 69 -4.24 -23.21 -18.50
N PRO A 70 -4.16 -24.23 -17.62
CA PRO A 70 -3.27 -25.37 -17.80
C PRO A 70 -3.65 -26.24 -19.02
N ASN A 71 -4.84 -26.04 -19.58
CA ASN A 71 -5.33 -26.76 -20.76
C ASN A 71 -4.92 -26.09 -22.08
N THR A 72 -4.21 -24.95 -22.02
CA THR A 72 -3.73 -24.24 -23.20
C THR A 72 -2.21 -24.08 -23.17
N ALA A 73 -1.58 -23.95 -24.34
CA ALA A 73 -0.15 -23.64 -24.45
C ALA A 73 0.16 -22.14 -24.20
N THR A 74 -0.83 -21.35 -23.80
CA THR A 74 -0.70 -19.92 -23.55
C THR A 74 0.02 -19.71 -22.22
N ALA A 75 0.95 -18.74 -22.18
CA ALA A 75 1.59 -18.38 -20.93
C ALA A 75 0.59 -17.75 -19.94
N PRO A 76 0.80 -17.90 -18.62
CA PRO A 76 0.01 -17.20 -17.61
C PRO A 76 0.04 -15.68 -17.84
N VAL A 77 -1.10 -15.04 -17.62
CA VAL A 77 -1.26 -13.59 -17.78
C VAL A 77 -1.51 -12.95 -16.42
N SER A 78 -0.67 -12.00 -16.04
CA SER A 78 -0.83 -11.23 -14.80
C SER A 78 -1.31 -9.81 -15.10
N ILE A 79 -2.35 -9.37 -14.39
CA ILE A 79 -2.95 -8.04 -14.49
C ILE A 79 -2.89 -7.38 -13.12
N ALA A 80 -2.33 -6.17 -13.06
CA ALA A 80 -2.30 -5.37 -11.85
C ALA A 80 -3.59 -4.53 -11.72
N HIS A 81 -4.19 -4.55 -10.54
CA HIS A 81 -5.32 -3.72 -10.13
C HIS A 81 -4.88 -2.78 -9.00
N PRO A 82 -4.25 -1.63 -9.34
CA PRO A 82 -3.78 -0.67 -8.35
C PRO A 82 -4.96 0.06 -7.72
N GLN A 83 -4.95 0.16 -6.39
CA GLN A 83 -5.83 1.01 -5.61
C GLN A 83 -5.12 2.35 -5.36
N TRP A 84 -5.21 3.24 -6.35
CA TRP A 84 -4.54 4.55 -6.31
C TRP A 84 -5.03 5.42 -5.16
N ASP A 85 -6.32 5.38 -4.83
CA ASP A 85 -6.87 6.15 -3.72
C ASP A 85 -6.22 5.75 -2.39
N ALA A 86 -6.15 4.45 -2.11
CA ALA A 86 -5.47 3.91 -0.92
C ALA A 86 -3.97 4.25 -0.94
N THR A 87 -3.33 4.16 -2.10
CA THR A 87 -1.91 4.50 -2.28
C THR A 87 -1.65 5.97 -1.96
N VAL A 88 -2.50 6.89 -2.43
CA VAL A 88 -2.38 8.33 -2.18
C VAL A 88 -2.60 8.63 -0.70
N VAL A 89 -3.63 8.08 -0.08
CA VAL A 89 -3.90 8.30 1.36
C VAL A 89 -2.76 7.75 2.21
N ALA A 90 -2.27 6.53 1.92
CA ALA A 90 -1.13 5.94 2.63
C ALA A 90 0.13 6.79 2.47
N SER A 91 0.39 7.31 1.26
CA SER A 91 1.55 8.17 0.98
C SER A 91 1.47 9.48 1.76
N LEU A 92 0.31 10.16 1.72
CA LEU A 92 0.09 11.42 2.44
C LEU A 92 0.17 11.23 3.96
N ALA A 93 -0.43 10.16 4.49
CA ALA A 93 -0.35 9.82 5.91
C ALA A 93 1.09 9.55 6.34
N THR A 94 1.86 8.78 5.55
CA THR A 94 3.27 8.49 5.81
C THR A 94 4.11 9.78 5.81
N LEU A 95 3.91 10.67 4.83
CA LEU A 95 4.58 11.97 4.79
C LEU A 95 4.23 12.84 6.00
N GLY A 96 2.96 12.85 6.42
CA GLY A 96 2.54 13.60 7.61
C GLY A 96 3.12 13.04 8.91
N VAL A 97 3.26 11.72 9.04
CA VAL A 97 3.99 11.09 10.16
C VAL A 97 5.45 11.52 10.15
N LEU A 98 6.13 11.43 9.01
CA LEU A 98 7.54 11.84 8.88
C LEU A 98 7.74 13.32 9.23
N ALA A 99 6.85 14.20 8.76
CA ALA A 99 6.86 15.62 9.11
C ALA A 99 6.62 15.84 10.62
N GLY A 100 5.66 15.12 11.20
CA GLY A 100 5.39 15.17 12.64
C GLY A 100 6.60 14.75 13.48
N VAL A 101 7.27 13.66 13.09
CA VAL A 101 8.51 13.17 13.71
C VAL A 101 9.63 14.21 13.58
N ALA A 102 9.86 14.75 12.38
CA ALA A 102 10.89 15.75 12.13
C ALA A 102 10.70 17.01 13.01
N ILE A 103 9.46 17.49 13.12
CA ILE A 103 9.13 18.64 14.00
C ILE A 103 9.41 18.29 15.46
N THR A 104 9.03 17.10 15.94
CA THR A 104 9.32 16.70 17.32
C THR A 104 10.81 16.55 17.60
N VAL A 105 11.60 16.05 16.65
CA VAL A 105 13.05 15.92 16.79
C VAL A 105 13.70 17.32 16.78
N ALA A 106 13.28 18.20 15.87
CA ALA A 106 13.80 19.57 15.79
C ALA A 106 13.48 20.37 17.06
N ALA A 107 12.27 20.24 17.61
CA ALA A 107 11.87 20.89 18.86
C ALA A 107 12.63 20.35 20.09
N ARG A 108 13.18 19.13 20.01
CA ARG A 108 14.00 18.53 21.07
C ARG A 108 15.48 18.85 20.96
N ARG A 109 15.96 19.45 19.86
CA ARG A 109 17.33 19.95 19.77
C ARG A 109 17.41 21.25 20.57
N PRO A 110 18.07 21.27 21.75
CA PRO A 110 18.33 22.53 22.43
C PRO A 110 19.18 23.39 21.50
N LEU A 111 18.94 24.70 21.52
CA LEU A 111 19.87 25.69 21.00
C LEU A 111 21.23 25.51 21.69
N ASP A 112 22.10 24.69 21.12
CA ASP A 112 23.54 24.69 21.37
C ASP A 112 24.18 25.91 20.65
N ARG A 113 23.58 27.08 20.88
CA ARG A 113 23.89 28.36 20.24
C ARG A 113 23.72 29.54 21.22
N ARG A 114 23.87 29.27 22.52
CA ARG A 114 24.22 30.30 23.52
C ARG A 114 25.68 30.14 23.96
N ALA A 115 26.59 29.99 23.01
CA ALA A 115 27.97 30.42 23.22
C ALA A 115 28.04 31.87 22.74
N GLY A 116 27.59 32.80 23.59
CA GLY A 116 27.98 34.19 23.45
C GLY A 116 29.45 34.29 23.85
N PRO A 117 30.32 34.96 23.09
CA PRO A 117 31.64 35.30 23.59
C PRO A 117 31.48 36.30 24.74
N LEU A 118 31.92 35.91 25.93
CA LEU A 118 32.18 36.82 27.03
C LEU A 118 33.30 37.76 26.56
N ILE A 119 32.99 39.05 26.45
CA ILE A 119 33.99 40.11 26.30
C ILE A 119 34.23 40.63 27.72
N GLU A 120 35.38 40.30 28.31
CA GLU A 120 36.06 41.08 29.34
C GLU A 120 37.53 41.26 28.94
#